data_AF-A0A6V7PNZ9-F1
#
_entry.id   AF-A0A6V7PNZ9-F1
#
_cell.length_a   1.000
_cell.length_b   1.000
_cell.length_c   1.000
_cell.angle_alpha   90.00
_cell.angle_beta   90.00
_cell.angle_gamma   90.00
#
_symmetry.space_group_name_H-M   'P 1'
#
loop_
_entity.id
_entity.type
_entity.pdbx_description
1 polymer ?
#
loop_
_entity_poly.entity_id
_entity_poly.type
_entity_poly.pdbx_seq_one_letter_code
_entity_poly.pdbx_strand_id
1 'polypeptide(L)'
;MASSVVEKMVEKLRKEIQELHPQQRESFLFADQLETPGPKRPPSLWRGLWQSPRNWKSEVLVRRYSITVHLTLINCGTRFFVTNVYGPASWDGKEDFYTELRLLKDCCKGKWILCGDFNSTRSQNERKGKTWSSRATNLFNTLIKELELIDLSMANQSFTWSNLQSNPTLARLDRFLVSTEWELEFPLSKVDVKQKRKLNCATPYTA
;
A
#
# COMPACT_ATOMS: atom_id res chain seq x y z
N MET A 1 -2.09 19.38 -1.55
CA MET A 1 -1.80 19.27 -0.10
C MET A 1 -1.66 17.82 0.34
N ALA A 2 -2.49 16.86 -0.11
CA ALA A 2 -2.39 15.49 0.37
C ALA A 2 -1.20 14.66 -0.21
N SER A 3 -0.61 15.04 -1.36
CA SER A 3 0.62 14.42 -1.90
C SER A 3 1.82 14.60 -0.95
N SER A 4 1.98 15.78 -0.32
CA SER A 4 3.05 16.00 0.66
C SER A 4 2.80 15.33 2.03
N VAL A 5 1.54 15.08 2.38
CA VAL A 5 1.16 14.37 3.62
C VAL A 5 1.50 12.89 3.49
N VAL A 6 1.08 12.28 2.37
CA VAL A 6 1.34 10.89 2.06
C VAL A 6 2.84 10.64 1.90
N GLU A 7 3.58 11.46 1.15
CA GLU A 7 5.03 11.29 0.99
C GLU A 7 5.79 11.36 2.34
N LYS A 8 5.45 12.30 3.23
CA LYS A 8 6.10 12.40 4.55
C LYS A 8 5.68 11.29 5.52
N MET A 9 4.46 10.80 5.39
CA MET A 9 3.90 9.69 6.14
C MET A 9 4.55 8.37 5.72
N VAL A 10 4.73 8.19 4.41
CA VAL A 10 5.50 7.11 3.80
C VAL A 10 6.95 7.18 4.27
N GLU A 11 7.58 8.35 4.30
CA GLU A 11 8.95 8.49 4.80
C GLU A 11 9.07 8.23 6.34
N LYS A 12 8.03 8.51 7.13
CA LYS A 12 7.99 8.15 8.56
C LYS A 12 7.84 6.64 8.75
N LEU A 13 6.89 6.04 8.04
CA LEU A 13 6.71 4.59 7.95
C LEU A 13 7.99 3.90 7.49
N ARG A 14 8.71 4.48 6.52
CA ARG A 14 10.00 3.99 6.03
C ARG A 14 11.03 3.88 7.14
N LYS A 15 11.14 4.88 8.01
CA LYS A 15 12.07 4.89 9.14
C LYS A 15 11.67 3.86 10.19
N GLU A 16 10.38 3.72 10.49
CA GLU A 16 9.87 2.72 11.44
C GLU A 16 9.97 1.28 10.87
N ILE A 17 9.84 1.09 9.55
CA ILE A 17 9.97 -0.20 8.85
C ILE A 17 11.44 -0.58 8.56
N GLN A 18 12.36 0.40 8.44
CA GLN A 18 13.79 0.15 8.32
C GLN A 18 14.40 -0.56 9.54
N GLU A 19 13.70 -0.58 10.67
CA GLU A 19 14.06 -1.35 11.86
C GLU A 19 13.38 -2.74 11.90
N LEU A 20 12.44 -3.01 11.00
CA LEU A 20 11.69 -4.27 10.92
C LEU A 20 12.11 -5.15 9.72
N HIS A 21 11.54 -6.36 9.66
CA HIS A 21 11.98 -7.53 8.89
C HIS A 21 12.34 -7.25 7.40
N PRO A 22 13.43 -7.83 6.84
CA PRO A 22 13.94 -7.51 5.50
C PRO A 22 12.92 -7.64 4.35
N GLN A 23 12.02 -8.62 4.43
CA GLN A 23 11.03 -8.89 3.39
C GLN A 23 9.94 -7.80 3.28
N GLN A 24 9.64 -7.10 4.38
CA GLN A 24 8.65 -5.99 4.39
C GLN A 24 9.25 -4.66 3.92
N ARG A 25 10.58 -4.58 3.77
CA ARG A 25 11.28 -3.38 3.26
C ARG A 25 11.14 -3.24 1.74
N GLU A 26 11.10 -4.35 1.00
CA GLU A 26 11.01 -4.31 -0.46
C GLU A 26 9.60 -3.95 -0.96
N SER A 27 8.54 -4.40 -0.27
CA SER A 27 7.14 -4.02 -0.61
C SER A 27 6.85 -2.54 -0.34
N PHE A 28 7.60 -1.91 0.58
CA PHE A 28 7.42 -0.51 0.95
C PHE A 28 7.94 0.48 -0.10
N LEU A 29 8.84 0.06 -1.00
CA LEU A 29 9.35 0.91 -2.09
C LEU A 29 8.26 1.37 -3.08
N PHE A 30 7.07 0.78 -3.02
CA PHE A 30 5.89 1.19 -3.79
C PHE A 30 5.07 2.28 -3.11
N ALA A 31 5.11 2.43 -1.78
CA ALA A 31 4.30 3.40 -1.03
C ALA A 31 4.62 4.88 -1.39
N ASP A 32 5.84 5.15 -1.90
CA ASP A 32 6.33 6.44 -2.42
C ASP A 32 5.58 6.94 -3.68
N GLN A 33 4.58 6.19 -4.15
CA GLN A 33 3.87 6.38 -5.42
C GLN A 33 2.43 6.89 -5.26
N LEU A 34 1.94 7.13 -4.04
CA LEU A 34 0.60 7.64 -3.85
C LEU A 34 0.60 9.19 -3.87
N GLU A 35 0.02 9.77 -4.92
CA GLU A 35 -0.16 11.22 -5.08
C GLU A 35 -1.65 11.60 -5.02
N THR A 36 -1.99 12.67 -4.31
CA THR A 36 -3.33 13.26 -4.37
C THR A 36 -3.31 14.53 -5.22
N PRO A 37 -4.34 14.82 -6.04
CA PRO A 37 -4.47 16.11 -6.70
C PRO A 37 -4.68 17.20 -5.64
N GLY A 38 -3.83 18.22 -5.66
CA GLY A 38 -3.90 19.31 -4.69
C GLY A 38 -4.92 20.38 -5.07
N PRO A 39 -5.54 21.08 -4.10
CA PRO A 39 -6.10 22.40 -4.35
C PRO A 39 -4.96 23.42 -4.53
N LYS A 40 -5.16 24.37 -5.44
CA LYS A 40 -4.24 25.47 -5.75
C LYS A 40 -4.19 26.46 -4.57
N ARG A 41 -3.18 26.28 -3.70
CA ARG A 41 -2.72 27.12 -2.55
C ARG A 41 -3.53 27.01 -1.24
N PRO A 42 -2.85 26.81 -0.07
CA PRO A 42 -3.50 26.81 1.23
C PRO A 42 -3.57 28.21 1.91
N PRO A 43 -4.60 28.47 2.74
CA PRO A 43 -4.64 29.63 3.64
C PRO A 43 -3.42 29.67 4.59
N SER A 44 -2.98 30.87 4.94
CA SER A 44 -1.74 31.17 5.70
C SER A 44 -1.62 30.46 7.06
N LEU A 45 -2.73 30.12 7.70
CA LEU A 45 -2.79 29.46 9.02
C LEU A 45 -2.21 28.04 9.04
N TRP A 46 -2.14 27.35 7.89
CA TRP A 46 -1.73 25.95 7.83
C TRP A 46 -0.23 25.73 7.58
N ARG A 47 0.54 26.81 7.36
CA ARG A 47 1.95 26.70 6.94
C ARG A 47 2.89 26.23 8.07
N GLY A 48 2.52 26.45 9.34
CA GLY A 48 3.35 26.14 10.52
C GLY A 48 3.10 24.76 11.15
N LEU A 49 1.92 24.17 10.96
CA LEU A 49 1.50 22.96 11.69
C LEU A 49 2.11 21.65 11.12
N TRP A 50 2.74 21.67 9.94
CA TRP A 50 3.10 20.43 9.20
C TRP A 50 4.59 20.35 8.81
N GLN A 51 5.43 21.20 9.39
CA GLN A 51 6.88 21.20 9.17
C GLN A 51 7.67 20.44 10.26
N SER A 52 7.02 19.99 11.34
CA SER A 52 7.69 19.33 12.46
C SER A 52 7.17 17.91 12.72
N PRO A 53 8.04 16.89 12.78
CA PRO A 53 7.69 15.53 13.25
C PRO A 53 7.05 15.51 14.64
N ARG A 54 7.21 16.59 15.43
CA ARG A 54 6.68 16.74 16.79
C ARG A 54 5.17 16.90 16.87
N ASN A 55 4.46 16.99 15.75
CA ASN A 55 3.01 17.20 15.73
C ASN A 55 2.18 15.91 15.59
N TRP A 56 2.83 14.73 15.56
CA TRP A 56 2.15 13.45 15.41
C TRP A 56 2.48 12.48 16.53
N LYS A 57 1.47 11.78 17.03
CA LYS A 57 1.63 10.54 17.80
C LYS A 57 1.49 9.36 16.84
N SER A 58 2.38 8.37 16.95
CA SER A 58 2.28 7.09 16.24
C SER A 58 2.19 5.92 17.22
N GLU A 59 1.36 4.95 16.89
CA GLU A 59 1.32 3.63 17.51
C GLU A 59 1.50 2.58 16.40
N VAL A 60 2.34 1.58 16.64
CA VAL A 60 2.69 0.56 15.64
C VAL A 60 2.14 -0.79 16.10
N LEU A 61 1.43 -1.47 15.21
CA LEU A 61 0.96 -2.84 15.36
C LEU A 61 1.65 -3.70 14.31
N VAL A 62 2.55 -4.57 14.77
CA VAL A 62 3.24 -5.54 13.92
C VAL A 62 2.54 -6.88 14.01
N ARG A 63 2.22 -7.47 12.86
CA ARG A 63 1.67 -8.82 12.72
C ARG A 63 2.50 -9.64 11.73
N ARG A 64 2.07 -10.85 11.42
CA ARG A 64 2.85 -11.79 10.60
C ARG A 64 2.98 -11.31 9.16
N TYR A 65 1.90 -10.77 8.60
CA TYR A 65 1.85 -10.37 7.20
C TYR A 65 1.66 -8.86 7.01
N SER A 66 1.56 -8.11 8.10
CA SER A 66 1.25 -6.68 8.05
C SER A 66 1.94 -5.88 9.14
N ILE A 67 2.20 -4.61 8.83
CA ILE A 67 2.58 -3.57 9.79
C ILE A 67 1.56 -2.45 9.64
N THR A 68 0.84 -2.16 10.72
CA THR A 68 -0.10 -1.04 10.78
C THR A 68 0.49 0.06 11.65
N VAL A 69 0.44 1.29 11.17
CA VAL A 69 0.73 2.48 11.96
C VAL A 69 -0.52 3.34 12.08
N HIS A 70 -0.90 3.59 13.31
CA HIS A 70 -1.96 4.49 13.69
C HIS A 70 -1.36 5.87 13.95
N LEU A 71 -1.78 6.86 13.16
CA LEU A 71 -1.26 8.22 13.24
C LEU A 71 -2.33 9.15 13.76
N THR A 72 -2.01 9.89 14.82
CA THR A 72 -2.87 10.92 15.40
C THR A 72 -2.18 12.27 15.35
N LEU A 73 -2.83 13.25 14.73
CA LEU A 73 -2.38 14.63 14.70
C LEU A 73 -2.67 15.30 16.05
N ILE A 74 -1.63 15.79 16.72
CA ILE A 74 -1.73 16.32 18.10
C ILE A 74 -2.67 17.55 18.16
N ASN A 75 -2.66 18.39 17.13
CA ASN A 75 -3.29 19.70 17.19
C ASN A 75 -4.80 19.71 16.92
N CYS A 76 -5.34 18.72 16.22
CA CYS A 76 -6.78 18.62 15.95
C CYS A 76 -7.35 17.22 16.19
N GLY A 77 -6.53 16.26 16.62
CA GLY A 77 -6.97 14.90 16.92
C GLY A 77 -7.30 14.04 15.70
N THR A 78 -7.13 14.53 14.46
CA THR A 78 -7.35 13.75 13.25
C THR A 78 -6.52 12.47 13.26
N ARG A 79 -7.19 11.34 12.99
CA ARG A 79 -6.56 10.01 12.99
C ARG A 79 -6.74 9.31 11.66
N PHE A 80 -5.77 8.49 11.32
CA PHE A 80 -5.89 7.52 10.23
C PHE A 80 -4.89 6.37 10.44
N PHE A 81 -5.12 5.29 9.72
CA PHE A 81 -4.33 4.07 9.75
C PHE A 81 -3.65 3.87 8.41
N VAL A 82 -2.41 3.39 8.47
CA VAL A 82 -1.66 2.97 7.28
C VAL A 82 -1.15 1.58 7.55
N THR A 83 -1.49 0.65 6.68
CA THR A 83 -1.06 -0.74 6.81
C THR A 83 -0.28 -1.14 5.58
N ASN A 84 0.98 -1.51 5.77
CA ASN A 84 1.77 -2.17 4.74
C ASN A 84 1.55 -3.69 4.87
N VAL A 85 1.33 -4.39 3.76
CA VAL A 85 1.14 -5.84 3.71
C VAL A 85 2.19 -6.53 2.86
N TYR A 86 2.44 -7.79 3.21
CA TYR A 86 3.16 -8.74 2.38
C TYR A 86 2.44 -10.09 2.43
N GLY A 87 1.61 -10.34 1.42
CA GLY A 87 0.82 -11.55 1.28
C GLY A 87 1.67 -12.73 0.79
N PRO A 88 1.32 -13.98 1.15
CA PRO A 88 2.05 -15.16 0.70
C PRO A 88 1.87 -15.41 -0.81
N ALA A 89 2.97 -15.81 -1.46
CA ALA A 89 3.00 -16.17 -2.88
C ALA A 89 2.30 -17.50 -3.19
N SER A 90 2.36 -18.44 -2.25
CA SER A 90 1.70 -19.75 -2.30
C SER A 90 0.30 -19.73 -1.67
N TRP A 91 -0.41 -20.85 -1.79
CA TRP A 91 -1.67 -21.07 -1.05
C TRP A 91 -1.44 -21.23 0.45
N ASP A 92 -0.30 -21.80 0.84
CA ASP A 92 0.07 -21.95 2.24
C ASP A 92 0.19 -20.57 2.91
N GLY A 93 -0.54 -20.39 4.02
CA GLY A 93 -0.62 -19.13 4.77
C GLY A 93 -1.58 -18.08 4.19
N LYS A 94 -2.24 -18.33 3.05
CA LYS A 94 -3.15 -17.34 2.42
C LYS A 94 -4.41 -17.11 3.24
N GLU A 95 -4.92 -18.15 3.88
CA GLU A 95 -6.07 -18.07 4.78
C GLU A 95 -5.74 -17.30 6.06
N ASP A 96 -4.57 -17.57 6.66
CA ASP A 96 -4.05 -16.80 7.80
C ASP A 96 -3.90 -15.32 7.44
N PHE A 97 -3.34 -15.03 6.26
CA PHE A 97 -3.20 -13.66 5.75
C PHE A 97 -4.56 -12.97 5.63
N TYR A 98 -5.55 -13.60 5.02
CA TYR A 98 -6.89 -13.01 4.87
C TYR A 98 -7.59 -12.82 6.21
N THR A 99 -7.43 -13.77 7.14
CA THR A 99 -7.93 -13.66 8.51
C THR A 99 -7.28 -12.48 9.24
N GLU A 100 -5.97 -12.32 9.11
CA GLU A 100 -5.24 -11.19 9.68
C GLU A 100 -5.79 -9.84 9.17
N LEU A 101 -6.04 -9.72 7.86
CA LEU A 101 -6.60 -8.50 7.28
C LEU A 101 -8.03 -8.21 7.76
N ARG A 102 -8.86 -9.24 7.96
CA ARG A 102 -10.20 -9.08 8.55
C ARG A 102 -10.13 -8.54 9.97
N LEU A 103 -9.22 -9.06 10.80
CA LEU A 103 -9.01 -8.55 12.15
C LEU A 103 -8.56 -7.08 12.13
N LEU A 104 -7.78 -6.66 11.13
CA LEU A 104 -7.38 -5.25 10.99
C LEU A 104 -8.55 -4.32 10.68
N LYS A 105 -9.59 -4.77 9.95
CA LYS A 105 -10.81 -3.98 9.73
C LYS A 105 -11.52 -3.63 11.04
N ASP A 106 -11.36 -4.47 12.07
CA ASP A 106 -11.89 -4.19 13.41
C ASP A 106 -11.04 -3.23 14.21
N CYS A 107 -9.73 -3.22 13.99
CA CYS A 107 -8.83 -2.27 14.64
C CYS A 107 -8.79 -0.90 13.94
N CYS A 108 -8.80 -0.87 12.61
CA CYS A 108 -8.57 0.32 11.78
C CYS A 108 -9.89 0.99 11.41
N LYS A 109 -10.59 1.55 12.40
CA LYS A 109 -11.88 2.22 12.17
C LYS A 109 -11.69 3.64 11.60
N GLY A 110 -12.42 3.97 10.55
CA GLY A 110 -12.36 5.28 9.86
C GLY A 110 -11.32 5.30 8.73
N LYS A 111 -10.54 6.38 8.65
CA LYS A 111 -9.58 6.60 7.56
C LYS A 111 -8.48 5.55 7.57
N TRP A 112 -8.46 4.66 6.58
CA TRP A 112 -7.52 3.56 6.49
C TRP A 112 -6.97 3.42 5.06
N ILE A 113 -5.66 3.29 4.95
CA ILE A 113 -4.95 2.84 3.75
C ILE A 113 -4.34 1.48 4.03
N LEU A 114 -4.58 0.53 3.14
CA LEU A 114 -3.94 -0.76 3.09
C LEU A 114 -3.17 -0.87 1.78
N CYS A 115 -1.85 -1.01 1.84
CA CYS A 115 -0.98 -1.03 0.67
C CYS A 115 0.12 -2.08 0.75
N GLY A 116 0.73 -2.42 -0.38
CA GLY A 116 1.83 -3.38 -0.47
C GLY A 116 1.53 -4.53 -1.43
N ASP A 117 2.33 -5.60 -1.31
CA ASP A 117 2.25 -6.78 -2.18
C ASP A 117 1.24 -7.78 -1.61
N PHE A 118 0.12 -7.99 -2.30
CA PHE A 118 -0.91 -8.95 -1.88
C PHE A 118 -0.67 -10.36 -2.45
N ASN A 119 0.29 -10.51 -3.36
CA ASN A 119 0.52 -11.71 -4.16
C ASN A 119 -0.79 -12.27 -4.78
N SER A 120 -1.71 -11.38 -5.18
CA SER A 120 -3.07 -11.73 -5.61
C SER A 120 -3.57 -10.79 -6.73
N THR A 121 -4.13 -11.38 -7.79
CA THR A 121 -4.72 -10.66 -8.93
C THR A 121 -6.25 -10.64 -8.84
N ARG A 122 -6.88 -9.51 -9.17
CA ARG A 122 -8.34 -9.29 -9.14
C ARG A 122 -9.05 -9.64 -10.44
N SER A 123 -8.33 -9.74 -11.55
CA SER A 123 -8.89 -10.15 -12.83
C SER A 123 -7.84 -10.86 -13.69
N GLN A 124 -8.29 -11.52 -14.75
CA GLN A 124 -7.38 -12.14 -15.72
C GLN A 124 -6.50 -11.10 -16.44
N ASN A 125 -7.02 -9.88 -16.68
CA ASN A 125 -6.29 -8.81 -17.36
C ASN A 125 -5.07 -8.30 -16.59
N GLU A 126 -5.02 -8.59 -15.29
CA GLU A 126 -3.90 -8.25 -14.42
C GLU A 126 -2.79 -9.30 -14.43
N ARG A 127 -2.90 -10.33 -15.29
CA ARG A 127 -1.87 -11.35 -15.47
C ARG A 127 -1.64 -11.66 -16.95
N LYS A 128 -0.37 -11.74 -17.34
CA LYS A 128 0.05 -12.23 -18.66
C LYS A 128 0.97 -13.43 -18.48
N GLY A 129 0.82 -14.48 -19.29
CA GLY A 129 1.65 -15.69 -19.21
C GLY A 129 0.97 -16.84 -18.47
N LYS A 130 1.54 -17.28 -17.34
CA LYS A 130 1.09 -18.46 -16.57
C LYS A 130 -0.42 -18.47 -16.24
N THR A 131 -0.94 -19.67 -16.02
CA THR A 131 -2.34 -19.97 -15.70
C THR A 131 -2.89 -19.11 -14.57
N TRP A 132 -4.04 -18.51 -14.84
CA TRP A 132 -4.83 -17.72 -13.90
C TRP A 132 -5.73 -18.65 -13.08
N SER A 133 -5.92 -18.34 -11.79
CA SER A 133 -6.82 -19.09 -10.91
C SER A 133 -8.05 -18.23 -10.57
N SER A 134 -9.19 -18.61 -11.15
CA SER A 134 -10.52 -18.05 -10.83
C SER A 134 -10.79 -18.04 -9.32
N ARG A 135 -10.49 -19.16 -8.65
CA ARG A 135 -10.70 -19.31 -7.22
C ARG A 135 -9.90 -18.30 -6.41
N ALA A 136 -8.60 -18.14 -6.68
CA ALA A 136 -7.75 -17.19 -5.96
C ALA A 136 -8.23 -15.75 -6.16
N THR A 137 -8.58 -15.40 -7.40
CA THR A 137 -9.12 -14.08 -7.74
C THR A 137 -10.43 -13.80 -7.02
N ASN A 138 -11.36 -14.76 -6.97
CA ASN A 138 -12.63 -14.59 -6.30
C ASN A 138 -12.46 -14.41 -4.79
N LEU A 139 -11.60 -15.20 -4.14
CA LEU A 139 -11.32 -15.04 -2.71
C LEU A 139 -10.74 -13.67 -2.40
N PHE A 140 -9.83 -13.17 -3.23
CA PHE A 140 -9.25 -11.84 -3.03
C PHE A 140 -10.26 -10.71 -3.26
N ASN A 141 -11.12 -10.82 -4.28
CA ASN A 141 -12.20 -9.86 -4.50
C ASN A 141 -13.24 -9.87 -3.36
N THR A 142 -13.57 -11.05 -2.83
CA THR A 142 -14.45 -11.19 -1.66
C THR A 142 -13.82 -10.53 -0.44
N LEU A 143 -12.53 -10.75 -0.18
CA LEU A 143 -11.82 -10.08 0.92
C LEU A 143 -11.92 -8.55 0.79
N ILE A 144 -11.62 -7.98 -0.38
CA ILE A 144 -11.68 -6.53 -0.58
C ILE A 144 -13.09 -5.99 -0.30
N LYS A 145 -14.13 -6.74 -0.70
CA LYS A 145 -15.52 -6.41 -0.42
C LYS A 145 -15.83 -6.48 1.07
N GLU A 146 -15.38 -7.51 1.78
CA GLU A 146 -15.55 -7.67 3.24
C GLU A 146 -14.85 -6.56 4.03
N LEU A 147 -13.69 -6.09 3.57
CA LEU A 147 -12.97 -4.96 4.17
C LEU A 147 -13.60 -3.60 3.81
N GLU A 148 -14.52 -3.57 2.84
CA GLU A 148 -15.15 -2.37 2.29
C GLU A 148 -14.12 -1.34 1.79
N LEU A 149 -13.08 -1.84 1.11
CA LEU A 149 -12.01 -1.00 0.60
C LEU A 149 -12.16 -0.75 -0.90
N ILE A 150 -11.78 0.45 -1.30
CA ILE A 150 -11.74 0.94 -2.67
C ILE A 150 -10.33 0.72 -3.21
N ASP A 151 -10.20 0.01 -4.34
CA ASP A 151 -8.91 -0.19 -5.01
C ASP A 151 -8.60 1.00 -5.90
N LEU A 152 -7.55 1.73 -5.53
CA LEU A 152 -7.10 2.89 -6.30
C LEU A 152 -6.45 2.43 -7.59
N SER A 153 -6.92 2.99 -8.71
CA SER A 153 -6.35 2.70 -10.02
C SER A 153 -4.94 3.27 -10.15
N MET A 154 -4.05 2.49 -10.75
CA MET A 154 -2.72 2.96 -11.14
C MET A 154 -2.83 3.63 -12.50
N ALA A 155 -2.48 4.91 -12.59
CA ALA A 155 -2.70 5.69 -13.82
C ALA A 155 -1.83 5.23 -15.00
N ASN A 156 -0.62 4.73 -14.71
CA ASN A 156 0.44 4.59 -15.72
C ASN A 156 1.14 3.22 -15.74
N GLN A 157 0.66 2.22 -14.98
CA GLN A 157 1.26 0.90 -14.94
C GLN A 157 0.22 -0.20 -14.71
N SER A 158 0.16 -1.17 -15.63
CA SER A 158 -0.80 -2.30 -15.54
C SER A 158 -0.25 -3.50 -14.77
N PHE A 159 1.06 -3.60 -14.55
CA PHE A 159 1.74 -4.74 -13.90
C PHE A 159 2.84 -4.24 -12.98
N THR A 160 2.99 -4.86 -11.81
CA THR A 160 3.97 -4.47 -10.79
C THR A 160 5.07 -5.53 -10.61
N TRP A 161 4.89 -6.72 -11.18
CA TRP A 161 5.83 -7.83 -11.11
C TRP A 161 6.08 -8.48 -12.49
N SER A 162 7.31 -8.95 -12.71
CA SER A 162 7.72 -9.74 -13.88
C SER A 162 8.67 -10.85 -13.45
N ASN A 163 8.59 -12.03 -14.07
CA ASN A 163 9.58 -13.10 -13.88
C ASN A 163 10.89 -12.88 -14.65
N LEU A 164 11.02 -11.78 -15.40
CA LEU A 164 12.22 -11.37 -16.15
C LEU A 164 12.73 -12.40 -17.19
N GLN A 165 11.88 -13.32 -17.64
CA GLN A 165 12.22 -14.27 -18.70
C GLN A 165 11.99 -13.67 -20.09
N SER A 166 12.53 -14.32 -21.12
CA SER A 166 12.39 -13.91 -22.53
C SER A 166 10.93 -13.77 -22.98
N ASN A 167 10.06 -14.68 -22.51
CA ASN A 167 8.61 -14.55 -22.59
C ASN A 167 8.06 -14.28 -21.17
N PRO A 168 7.98 -13.01 -20.75
CA PRO A 168 7.77 -12.70 -19.35
C PRO A 168 6.34 -13.00 -18.90
N THR A 169 6.20 -13.61 -17.73
CA THR A 169 4.96 -13.58 -16.96
C THR A 169 4.89 -12.27 -16.22
N LEU A 170 3.81 -11.50 -16.44
CA LEU A 170 3.57 -10.22 -15.78
C LEU A 170 2.37 -10.35 -14.84
N ALA A 171 2.41 -9.66 -13.71
CA ALA A 171 1.29 -9.63 -12.77
C ALA A 171 1.17 -8.28 -12.06
N ARG A 172 -0.06 -7.86 -11.73
CA ARG A 172 -0.33 -6.77 -10.78
C ARG A 172 -0.57 -7.34 -9.40
N LEU A 173 0.43 -7.24 -8.53
CA LEU A 173 0.41 -7.80 -7.19
C LEU A 173 0.35 -6.72 -6.11
N ASP A 174 0.93 -5.55 -6.38
CA ASP A 174 0.94 -4.40 -5.49
C ASP A 174 -0.33 -3.55 -5.66
N ARG A 175 -0.92 -3.12 -4.54
CA ARG A 175 -2.14 -2.31 -4.54
C ARG A 175 -2.14 -1.26 -3.44
N PHE A 176 -3.01 -0.28 -3.63
CA PHE A 176 -3.45 0.66 -2.62
C PHE A 176 -4.96 0.53 -2.49
N LEU A 177 -5.41 0.06 -1.34
CA LEU A 177 -6.80 -0.11 -0.99
C LEU A 177 -7.12 0.92 0.09
N VAL A 178 -8.17 1.71 -0.08
CA VAL A 178 -8.53 2.80 0.84
C VAL A 178 -9.96 2.69 1.33
N SER A 179 -10.19 3.06 2.58
CA SER A 179 -11.54 3.20 3.14
C SER A 179 -12.34 4.30 2.44
N THR A 180 -13.67 4.22 2.47
CA THR A 180 -14.55 5.30 2.01
C THR A 180 -14.27 6.63 2.71
N GLU A 181 -13.99 6.60 4.01
CA GLU A 181 -13.66 7.78 4.83
C GLU A 181 -12.38 8.46 4.35
N TRP A 182 -11.42 7.67 3.86
CA TRP A 182 -10.21 8.22 3.23
C TRP A 182 -10.55 8.94 1.93
N GLU A 183 -11.34 8.31 1.05
CA GLU A 183 -11.71 8.91 -0.24
C GLU A 183 -12.55 10.18 -0.06
N LEU A 184 -13.43 10.24 0.94
CA LEU A 184 -14.23 11.43 1.23
C LEU A 184 -13.36 12.62 1.68
N GLU A 185 -12.31 12.38 2.47
CA GLU A 185 -11.40 13.41 2.93
C GLU A 185 -10.37 13.80 1.87
N PHE A 186 -9.90 12.83 1.08
CA PHE A 186 -8.86 12.97 0.07
C PHE A 186 -9.36 12.52 -1.30
N PRO A 187 -10.37 13.20 -1.87
CA PRO A 187 -10.98 12.78 -3.12
C PRO A 187 -9.96 12.81 -4.25
N LEU A 188 -10.13 11.90 -5.22
CA LEU A 188 -9.29 11.76 -6.42
C LEU A 188 -7.85 11.31 -6.11
N SER A 189 -7.61 10.66 -4.97
CA SER A 189 -6.32 10.03 -4.68
C SER A 189 -5.92 9.08 -5.82
N LYS A 190 -4.70 9.22 -6.35
CA LYS A 190 -4.21 8.39 -7.45
C LYS A 190 -2.88 7.74 -7.05
N VAL A 191 -2.64 6.55 -7.60
CA VAL A 191 -1.32 5.94 -7.53
C VAL A 191 -0.59 6.32 -8.82
N ASP A 192 0.46 7.13 -8.70
CA ASP A 192 1.41 7.40 -9.78
C ASP A 192 2.72 6.67 -9.55
N VAL A 193 2.97 5.68 -10.40
CA VAL A 193 4.19 4.89 -10.34
C VAL A 193 5.32 5.75 -10.87
N LYS A 194 6.09 6.37 -9.97
CA LYS A 194 7.37 6.99 -10.32
C LYS A 194 8.24 5.90 -10.96
N GLN A 195 8.45 6.00 -12.28
CA GLN A 195 9.35 5.12 -13.03
C GLN A 195 10.67 5.03 -12.26
N LYS A 196 11.01 3.82 -11.79
CA LYS A 196 12.35 3.56 -11.26
C LYS A 196 13.35 4.08 -12.29
N ARG A 197 14.13 5.10 -11.94
CA ARG A 197 15.45 5.30 -12.55
C ARG A 197 16.09 3.92 -12.57
N LYS A 198 16.42 3.41 -13.77
CA LYS A 198 17.01 2.08 -14.02
C LYS A 198 17.82 1.62 -12.81
N LEU A 199 17.25 0.73 -11.99
CA LEU A 199 18.04 -0.01 -11.03
C LEU A 199 18.78 -1.04 -11.86
N ASN A 200 20.03 -0.71 -12.17
CA ASN A 200 20.98 -1.64 -12.76
C ASN A 200 21.06 -2.88 -11.85
N CYS A 201 20.90 -4.04 -12.49
CA CYS A 201 21.44 -5.36 -12.22
C CYS A 201 22.43 -5.54 -11.04
N ALA A 202 22.26 -6.61 -10.25
CA ALA A 202 23.14 -7.79 -10.26
C ALA A 202 22.77 -8.81 -9.16
N THR A 203 22.49 -10.04 -9.55
CA THR A 203 23.27 -11.20 -9.06
C THR A 203 23.32 -12.23 -10.20
N PRO A 204 24.50 -12.63 -10.69
CA PRO A 204 24.65 -13.79 -11.54
C PRO A 204 24.74 -15.01 -10.63
N TYR A 205 23.81 -15.95 -10.76
CA TYR A 205 24.07 -17.33 -10.38
C TYR A 205 23.98 -18.16 -11.65
N THR A 206 25.14 -18.46 -12.22
CA THR A 206 25.37 -19.65 -13.05
C THR A 206 26.47 -20.44 -12.34
N ALA A 207 26.36 -21.76 -12.41
CA ALA A 207 27.18 -22.76 -11.72
C ALA A 207 28.69 -22.58 -11.89
#